data_AF-A0A0R1LW78-F1
#
_entry.id   AF-A0A0R1LW78-F1
#
_cell.length_a   1.000
_cell.length_b   1.000
_cell.length_c   1.000
_cell.angle_alpha   90.00
_cell.angle_beta   90.00
_cell.angle_gamma   90.00
#
_symmetry.space_group_name_H-M   'P 1'
#
loop_
_entity.id
_entity.type
_entity.pdbx_description
1 polymer ?
#
loop_
_entity_poly.entity_id
_entity_poly.type
_entity_poly.pdbx_seq_one_letter_code
_entity_poly.pdbx_strand_id
1 'polypeptide(L)'
;MKQAVFLVTSLAGVKKLTFKQKIKALLDEQAHVRIVLAMIKFNDYDTAERQIKRLFVGHEQLIELITLAKIVNQYQGVPVPTNEQFDSGFEQLPNHRFEPTQDMANPTIRYIQDDEIVAEAQLDESNQPLLKTKLENHQPVQTATYENGQQFGLLEYDAGELNQALLLNAAGQLIFRFIRHQQPVTYAYTMGRTSKLAFTNILAEVDDDRHVVYQATEQKAYFEVVDYQNYQRFDSVEAFYAQLLNQVVSDDALLFIDLNDNPKLSPYLPQQLIFNY
;
A
#
# COMPACT_ATOMS: atom_id res chain seq x y z
N MET A 1 -0.14 -29.97 -3.88
CA MET A 1 -0.60 -29.29 -2.64
C MET A 1 -1.28 -28.01 -3.09
N LYS A 2 -2.51 -27.69 -2.65
CA LYS A 2 -3.20 -26.47 -3.11
C LYS A 2 -2.45 -25.24 -2.58
N GLN A 3 -2.10 -24.32 -3.48
CA GLN A 3 -1.49 -23.05 -3.15
C GLN A 3 -2.45 -21.92 -3.51
N ALA A 4 -2.58 -20.95 -2.62
CA ALA A 4 -3.35 -19.74 -2.85
C ALA A 4 -2.47 -18.52 -2.60
N VAL A 5 -2.55 -17.53 -3.48
CA VAL A 5 -1.83 -16.27 -3.35
C VAL A 5 -2.85 -15.14 -3.19
N PHE A 6 -2.72 -14.35 -2.14
CA PHE A 6 -3.53 -13.15 -1.90
C PHE A 6 -2.68 -11.92 -2.17
N LEU A 7 -3.10 -11.07 -3.10
CA LEU A 7 -2.52 -9.74 -3.29
C LEU A 7 -3.24 -8.75 -2.37
N VAL A 8 -2.49 -8.13 -1.45
CA VAL A 8 -2.99 -7.10 -0.54
C VAL A 8 -2.32 -5.77 -0.86
N THR A 9 -3.10 -4.81 -1.34
CA THR A 9 -2.63 -3.48 -1.78
C THR A 9 -2.95 -2.39 -0.76
N SER A 10 -3.76 -2.68 0.28
CA SER A 10 -4.19 -1.71 1.29
C SER A 10 -4.62 -2.36 2.62
N LEU A 11 -4.56 -1.59 3.72
CA LEU A 11 -5.13 -2.00 5.01
C LEU A 11 -6.63 -2.24 4.97
N ALA A 12 -7.35 -1.51 4.12
CA ALA A 12 -8.79 -1.68 3.96
C ALA A 12 -9.11 -3.11 3.47
N GLY A 13 -8.32 -3.64 2.53
CA GLY A 13 -8.45 -5.02 2.07
C GLY A 13 -8.27 -6.05 3.17
N VAL A 14 -7.25 -5.88 4.03
CA VAL A 14 -7.00 -6.79 5.19
C VAL A 14 -8.15 -6.78 6.20
N LYS A 15 -8.83 -5.64 6.36
CA LYS A 15 -9.97 -5.47 7.27
C LYS A 15 -11.27 -6.08 6.75
N LYS A 16 -11.34 -6.48 5.48
CA LYS A 16 -12.56 -7.08 4.91
C LYS A 16 -12.87 -8.43 5.56
N LEU A 17 -14.16 -8.65 5.86
CA LEU A 17 -14.63 -9.92 6.40
C LEU A 17 -14.37 -11.08 5.42
N THR A 18 -14.53 -10.81 4.13
CA THR A 18 -14.33 -11.75 3.03
C THR A 18 -12.87 -12.20 2.91
N PHE A 19 -11.89 -11.30 3.09
CA PHE A 19 -10.47 -11.66 3.18
C PHE A 19 -10.24 -12.73 4.27
N LYS A 20 -10.71 -12.46 5.49
CA LYS A 20 -10.61 -13.38 6.63
C LYS A 20 -11.30 -14.72 6.35
N GLN A 21 -12.53 -14.70 5.83
CA GLN A 21 -13.32 -15.90 5.58
C GLN A 21 -12.69 -16.80 4.51
N LYS A 22 -12.18 -16.20 3.41
CA LYS A 22 -11.55 -16.96 2.33
C LYS A 22 -10.26 -17.64 2.77
N ILE A 23 -9.40 -16.92 3.50
CA ILE A 23 -8.17 -17.53 4.03
C ILE A 23 -8.52 -18.65 5.01
N LYS A 24 -9.45 -18.45 5.94
CA LYS A 24 -9.86 -19.52 6.88
C LYS A 24 -10.34 -20.79 6.17
N ALA A 25 -11.20 -20.65 5.16
CA ALA A 25 -11.66 -21.81 4.39
C ALA A 25 -10.52 -22.56 3.71
N LEU A 26 -9.52 -21.85 3.18
CA LEU A 26 -8.33 -22.47 2.58
C LEU A 26 -7.45 -23.17 3.62
N LEU A 27 -7.28 -22.59 4.80
CA LEU A 27 -6.53 -23.18 5.91
C LEU A 27 -7.21 -24.44 6.45
N ASP A 28 -8.56 -24.43 6.54
CA ASP A 28 -9.35 -25.62 6.92
C ASP A 28 -9.15 -26.77 5.91
N GLU A 29 -8.91 -26.45 4.64
CA GLU A 29 -8.54 -27.40 3.58
C GLU A 29 -7.04 -27.77 3.56
N GLN A 30 -6.25 -27.33 4.55
CA GLN A 30 -4.79 -27.54 4.62
C GLN A 30 -4.05 -26.96 3.39
N ALA A 31 -4.58 -25.92 2.75
CA ALA A 31 -3.90 -25.22 1.67
C ALA A 31 -2.79 -24.31 2.21
N HIS A 32 -1.70 -24.18 1.46
CA HIS A 32 -0.69 -23.17 1.74
C HIS A 32 -1.15 -21.82 1.18
N VAL A 33 -1.15 -20.81 2.05
CA VAL A 33 -1.62 -19.47 1.72
C VAL A 33 -0.43 -18.52 1.76
N ARG A 34 -0.14 -17.91 0.61
CA ARG A 34 0.83 -16.84 0.49
C ARG A 34 0.11 -15.50 0.44
N ILE A 35 0.50 -14.56 1.27
CA ILE A 35 -0.08 -13.22 1.31
C ILE A 35 1.02 -12.22 0.93
N VAL A 36 0.82 -11.55 -0.20
CA VAL A 36 1.73 -10.56 -0.77
C VAL A 36 1.26 -9.17 -0.34
N LEU A 37 2.02 -8.54 0.55
CA LEU A 37 1.79 -7.18 1.02
C LEU A 37 2.44 -6.19 0.06
N ALA A 38 1.68 -5.75 -0.95
CA ALA A 38 2.12 -4.87 -2.03
C ALA A 38 1.61 -3.42 -1.85
N MET A 39 1.65 -2.91 -0.62
CA MET A 39 1.11 -1.59 -0.28
C MET A 39 2.13 -0.49 -0.59
N ILE A 40 1.78 0.50 -1.41
CA ILE A 40 2.65 1.65 -1.70
C ILE A 40 2.82 2.62 -0.51
N LYS A 41 1.81 2.64 0.39
CA LYS A 41 1.91 3.30 1.69
C LYS A 41 2.68 2.38 2.62
N PHE A 42 4.02 2.41 2.54
CA PHE A 42 4.88 1.49 3.28
C PHE A 42 4.70 1.58 4.80
N ASN A 43 4.22 2.73 5.31
CA ASN A 43 3.95 2.94 6.73
C ASN A 43 2.73 2.15 7.25
N ASP A 44 1.88 1.64 6.35
CA ASP A 44 0.76 0.79 6.70
C ASP A 44 1.16 -0.70 6.88
N TYR A 45 2.38 -1.08 6.45
CA TYR A 45 2.86 -2.47 6.42
C TYR A 45 2.79 -3.18 7.77
N ASP A 46 3.40 -2.62 8.82
CA ASP A 46 3.46 -3.26 10.15
C ASP A 46 2.06 -3.47 10.74
N THR A 47 1.15 -2.53 10.50
CA THR A 47 -0.25 -2.69 10.90
C THR A 47 -0.92 -3.86 10.18
N ALA A 48 -0.69 -4.01 8.87
CA ALA A 48 -1.21 -5.12 8.08
C ALA A 48 -0.65 -6.46 8.57
N GLU A 49 0.66 -6.53 8.75
CA GLU A 49 1.36 -7.73 9.20
C GLU A 49 0.84 -8.20 10.55
N ARG A 50 0.76 -7.31 11.54
CA ARG A 50 0.22 -7.65 12.87
C ARG A 50 -1.23 -8.05 12.82
N GLN A 51 -2.05 -7.39 12.01
CA GLN A 51 -3.45 -7.75 11.87
C GLN A 51 -3.59 -9.18 11.30
N ILE A 52 -2.80 -9.52 10.28
CA ILE A 52 -2.80 -10.87 9.70
C ILE A 52 -2.33 -11.91 10.73
N LYS A 53 -1.20 -11.67 11.40
CA LYS A 53 -0.70 -12.56 12.46
C LYS A 53 -1.75 -12.80 13.55
N ARG A 54 -2.45 -11.75 14.00
CA ARG A 54 -3.54 -11.86 14.99
C ARG A 54 -4.76 -12.62 14.47
N LEU A 55 -5.10 -12.49 13.18
CA LEU A 55 -6.28 -13.13 12.59
C LEU A 55 -6.14 -14.65 12.44
N PHE A 56 -4.91 -15.14 12.30
CA PHE A 56 -4.60 -16.53 11.96
C PHE A 56 -3.58 -17.18 12.90
N VAL A 57 -3.59 -16.78 14.17
CA VAL A 57 -2.81 -17.44 15.24
C VAL A 57 -3.07 -18.95 15.23
N GLY A 58 -2.02 -19.75 15.27
CA GLY A 58 -2.07 -21.21 15.21
C GLY A 58 -1.99 -21.82 13.80
N HIS A 59 -1.90 -20.99 12.76
CA HIS A 59 -1.74 -21.43 11.36
C HIS A 59 -0.46 -20.90 10.71
N GLU A 60 0.54 -20.52 11.51
CA GLU A 60 1.78 -19.88 11.05
C GLU A 60 2.56 -20.74 10.04
N GLN A 61 2.45 -22.07 10.12
CA GLN A 61 3.13 -22.98 9.18
C GLN A 61 2.48 -23.05 7.80
N LEU A 62 1.21 -22.67 7.69
CA LEU A 62 0.45 -22.69 6.43
C LEU A 62 0.41 -21.31 5.76
N ILE A 63 0.82 -20.25 6.47
CA ILE A 63 0.78 -18.88 5.98
C ILE A 63 2.19 -18.37 5.72
N GLU A 64 2.45 -17.97 4.49
CA GLU A 64 3.66 -17.22 4.12
C GLU A 64 3.30 -15.75 3.89
N LEU A 65 3.92 -14.85 4.64
CA LEU A 65 3.87 -13.41 4.38
C LEU A 65 5.07 -13.00 3.52
N ILE A 66 4.79 -12.29 2.43
CA ILE A 66 5.80 -11.75 1.52
C ILE A 66 5.58 -10.25 1.40
N THR A 67 6.63 -9.48 1.69
CA THR A 67 6.64 -8.01 1.63
C THR A 67 7.32 -7.54 0.36
N LEU A 68 7.06 -6.29 -0.05
CA LEU A 68 7.82 -5.67 -1.13
C LEU A 68 9.32 -5.66 -0.85
N ALA A 69 9.73 -5.34 0.39
CA ALA A 69 11.13 -5.33 0.79
C ALA A 69 11.78 -6.72 0.62
N LYS A 70 11.08 -7.80 1.00
CA LYS A 70 11.55 -9.18 0.80
C LYS A 70 11.71 -9.54 -0.67
N ILE A 71 10.79 -9.08 -1.54
CA ILE A 71 10.84 -9.32 -2.99
C ILE A 71 12.04 -8.62 -3.62
N VAL A 72 12.25 -7.34 -3.31
CA VAL A 72 13.31 -6.53 -3.94
C VAL A 72 14.66 -6.64 -3.24
N ASN A 73 14.76 -7.44 -2.18
CA ASN A 73 15.89 -7.48 -1.27
C ASN A 73 17.25 -7.64 -1.98
N GLN A 74 17.26 -8.44 -3.05
CA GLN A 74 18.46 -8.78 -3.83
C GLN A 74 18.53 -8.08 -5.20
N TYR A 75 17.57 -7.22 -5.51
CA TYR A 75 17.53 -6.50 -6.78
C TYR A 75 18.66 -5.47 -6.81
N GLN A 76 19.23 -5.23 -7.98
CA GLN A 76 20.23 -4.17 -8.15
C GLN A 76 19.51 -2.83 -8.29
N GLY A 77 19.92 -1.84 -7.51
CA GLY A 77 19.33 -0.51 -7.56
C GLY A 77 20.33 0.58 -7.89
N VAL A 78 19.86 1.82 -7.84
CA VAL A 78 20.69 3.02 -7.93
C VAL A 78 20.80 3.69 -6.56
N PRO A 79 21.88 4.45 -6.26
CA PRO A 79 21.95 5.22 -5.03
C PRO A 79 20.77 6.20 -4.91
N VAL A 80 20.19 6.32 -3.71
CA VAL A 80 19.19 7.35 -3.41
C VAL A 80 19.85 8.74 -3.48
N PRO A 81 19.30 9.71 -4.23
CA PRO A 81 19.82 11.07 -4.29
C PRO A 81 19.95 11.69 -2.89
N THR A 82 21.03 12.44 -2.64
CA THR A 82 21.32 12.99 -1.30
C THR A 82 20.20 13.86 -0.73
N ASN A 83 19.47 14.58 -1.59
CA ASN A 83 18.33 15.42 -1.19
C ASN A 83 17.05 14.64 -0.89
N GLU A 84 16.99 13.35 -1.23
CA GLU A 84 15.85 12.45 -0.95
C GLU A 84 16.16 11.47 0.18
N GLN A 85 17.42 11.39 0.63
CA GLN A 85 17.81 10.55 1.75
C GLN A 85 17.13 11.02 3.04
N PHE A 86 16.72 10.07 3.87
CA PHE A 86 16.18 10.38 5.18
C PHE A 86 17.30 10.73 6.15
N ASP A 87 17.33 11.99 6.58
CA ASP A 87 18.25 12.47 7.59
C ASP A 87 17.65 12.30 9.01
N SER A 88 18.30 11.50 9.85
CA SER A 88 17.88 11.25 11.23
C SER A 88 18.54 12.16 12.27
N GLY A 89 19.06 13.34 11.86
CA GLY A 89 19.70 14.29 12.77
C GLY A 89 18.83 14.76 13.95
N PHE A 90 17.49 14.71 13.80
CA PHE A 90 16.54 15.01 14.88
C PHE A 90 16.69 14.10 16.10
N GLU A 91 17.35 12.95 15.99
CA GLU A 91 17.53 12.02 17.11
C GLU A 91 18.41 12.58 18.24
N GLN A 92 19.14 13.67 17.97
CA GLN A 92 19.94 14.39 18.96
C GLN A 92 19.14 15.45 19.75
N LEU A 93 17.86 15.67 19.39
CA LEU A 93 17.00 16.65 20.05
C LEU A 93 16.45 16.13 21.40
N PRO A 94 16.03 17.04 22.30
CA PRO A 94 15.20 16.69 23.44
C PRO A 94 14.00 15.85 23.00
N ASN A 95 13.66 14.82 23.77
CA ASN A 95 12.59 13.90 23.39
C ASN A 95 11.80 13.36 24.59
N HIS A 96 10.60 12.90 24.29
CA HIS A 96 9.73 12.19 25.23
C HIS A 96 9.26 10.87 24.63
N ARG A 97 9.31 9.82 25.45
CA ARG A 97 8.85 8.48 25.09
C ARG A 97 7.47 8.23 25.66
N PHE A 98 6.59 7.71 24.81
CA PHE A 98 5.22 7.32 25.11
C PHE A 98 5.10 5.81 24.96
N GLU A 99 4.62 5.14 26.00
CA GLU A 99 4.35 3.70 25.97
C GLU A 99 2.99 3.40 25.33
N PRO A 100 2.79 2.19 24.77
CA PRO A 100 1.54 1.82 24.11
C PRO A 100 0.29 2.08 24.96
N THR A 101 -0.77 2.53 24.32
CA THR A 101 -2.09 2.76 24.92
C THR A 101 -3.19 2.14 24.05
N GLN A 102 -4.46 2.28 24.43
CA GLN A 102 -5.57 1.85 23.58
C GLN A 102 -5.57 2.56 22.21
N ASP A 103 -5.10 3.80 22.17
CA ASP A 103 -5.10 4.64 20.97
C ASP A 103 -3.76 4.60 20.21
N MET A 104 -2.73 4.01 20.81
CA MET A 104 -1.37 3.97 20.26
C MET A 104 -0.78 2.58 20.44
N ALA A 105 -0.76 1.80 19.36
CA ALA A 105 -0.37 0.39 19.42
C ALA A 105 1.13 0.17 19.68
N ASN A 106 1.98 1.16 19.37
CA ASN A 106 3.44 1.06 19.38
C ASN A 106 4.06 2.09 20.34
N PRO A 107 5.17 1.77 21.02
CA PRO A 107 5.96 2.79 21.69
C PRO A 107 6.36 3.89 20.69
N THR A 108 6.21 5.14 21.09
CA THR A 108 6.50 6.30 20.23
C THR A 108 7.40 7.28 20.95
N ILE A 109 8.47 7.71 20.30
CA ILE A 109 9.35 8.78 20.76
C ILE A 109 9.04 10.03 19.95
N ARG A 110 8.82 11.16 20.62
CA ARG A 110 8.61 12.47 19.99
C ARG A 110 9.80 13.37 20.26
N TYR A 111 10.33 13.98 19.22
CA TYR A 111 11.48 14.87 19.27
C TYR A 111 11.02 16.32 19.16
N ILE A 112 11.58 17.18 20.02
CA ILE A 112 11.08 18.52 20.26
C ILE A 112 12.17 19.55 19.90
N GLN A 113 11.78 20.56 19.14
CA GLN A 113 12.60 21.72 18.84
C GLN A 113 11.69 22.96 18.85
N ASP A 114 12.15 24.05 19.48
CA ASP A 114 11.40 25.31 19.59
C ASP A 114 9.96 25.11 20.15
N ASP A 115 9.84 24.24 21.17
CA ASP A 115 8.59 23.81 21.82
C ASP A 115 7.58 23.09 20.92
N GLU A 116 8.00 22.68 19.71
CA GLU A 116 7.18 21.97 18.73
C GLU A 116 7.66 20.54 18.49
N ILE A 117 6.74 19.64 18.14
CA ILE A 117 7.11 18.27 17.72
C ILE A 117 7.57 18.32 16.27
N VAL A 118 8.85 18.08 16.04
CA VAL A 118 9.47 18.13 14.70
C VAL A 118 9.72 16.75 14.09
N ALA A 119 9.70 15.70 14.91
CA ALA A 119 9.79 14.32 14.43
C ALA A 119 9.19 13.32 15.42
N GLU A 120 8.84 12.15 14.89
CA GLU A 120 8.39 11.00 15.67
C GLU A 120 9.11 9.72 15.22
N ALA A 121 9.44 8.84 16.16
CA ALA A 121 9.89 7.48 15.90
C ALA A 121 8.92 6.48 16.54
N GLN A 122 8.32 5.61 15.74
CA GLN A 122 7.51 4.50 16.22
C GLN A 122 8.37 3.24 16.26
N LEU A 123 8.31 2.51 17.37
CA LEU A 123 9.14 1.35 17.63
C LEU A 123 8.31 0.06 17.69
N ASP A 124 8.95 -1.08 17.45
CA ASP A 124 8.38 -2.38 17.74
C ASP A 124 8.57 -2.79 19.21
N GLU A 125 8.10 -3.98 19.56
CA GLU A 125 8.24 -4.56 20.91
C GLU A 125 9.72 -4.79 21.32
N SER A 126 10.63 -4.86 20.35
CA SER A 126 12.07 -5.02 20.55
C SER A 126 12.84 -3.69 20.52
N ASN A 127 12.13 -2.55 20.54
CA ASN A 127 12.69 -1.19 20.41
C ASN A 127 13.43 -0.93 19.08
N GLN A 128 13.17 -1.70 18.03
CA GLN A 128 13.65 -1.39 16.68
C GLN A 128 12.69 -0.37 16.03
N PRO A 129 13.21 0.54 15.20
CA PRO A 129 12.36 1.47 14.47
C PRO A 129 11.45 0.68 13.51
N LEU A 130 10.17 1.04 13.50
CA LEU A 130 9.21 0.70 12.45
C LEU A 130 9.07 1.87 11.49
N LEU A 131 8.93 3.08 12.04
CA LEU A 131 8.76 4.32 11.31
C LEU A 131 9.59 5.42 11.96
N LYS A 132 10.15 6.30 11.14
CA LYS A 132 10.67 7.60 11.54
C LYS A 132 10.05 8.66 10.65
N THR A 133 9.39 9.66 11.22
CA THR A 133 8.64 10.67 10.49
C THR A 133 9.12 12.06 10.87
N LYS A 134 9.46 12.87 9.87
CA LYS A 134 9.69 14.32 10.01
C LYS A 134 8.38 15.07 9.84
N LEU A 135 8.20 16.10 10.67
CA LEU A 135 7.01 16.94 10.70
C LEU A 135 7.40 18.39 10.44
N GLU A 136 6.61 19.08 9.61
CA GLU A 136 6.64 20.53 9.48
C GLU A 136 5.20 21.06 9.59
N ASN A 137 4.97 22.10 10.39
CA ASN A 137 3.64 22.65 10.66
C ASN A 137 2.62 21.56 11.08
N HIS A 138 3.05 20.63 11.94
CA HIS A 138 2.28 19.48 12.40
C HIS A 138 1.79 18.52 11.30
N GLN A 139 2.41 18.53 10.13
CA GLN A 139 2.11 17.62 9.02
C GLN A 139 3.35 16.80 8.66
N PRO A 140 3.21 15.51 8.28
CA PRO A 140 4.33 14.74 7.78
C PRO A 140 4.86 15.36 6.49
N VAL A 141 6.19 15.43 6.38
CA VAL A 141 6.88 15.81 5.14
C VAL A 141 7.69 14.64 4.58
N GLN A 142 8.23 13.79 5.44
CA GLN A 142 8.96 12.59 5.04
C GLN A 142 8.86 11.51 6.12
N THR A 143 8.71 10.25 5.71
CA THR A 143 8.74 9.07 6.60
C THR A 143 9.69 8.02 6.04
N ALA A 144 10.64 7.56 6.85
CA ALA A 144 11.39 6.33 6.61
C ALA A 144 10.69 5.13 7.27
N THR A 145 10.60 4.03 6.54
CA THR A 145 9.97 2.78 7.00
C THR A 145 10.98 1.65 7.08
N TYR A 146 10.83 0.83 8.12
CA TYR A 146 11.81 -0.18 8.51
C TYR A 146 11.14 -1.55 8.67
N GLU A 147 11.84 -2.60 8.23
CA GLU A 147 11.47 -4.00 8.44
C GLU A 147 12.70 -4.71 9.03
N ASN A 148 12.55 -5.29 10.22
CA ASN A 148 13.66 -5.93 10.96
C ASN A 148 14.89 -5.01 11.14
N GLY A 149 14.66 -3.73 11.41
CA GLY A 149 15.71 -2.71 11.59
C GLY A 149 16.34 -2.20 10.28
N GLN A 150 16.00 -2.77 9.13
CA GLN A 150 16.49 -2.33 7.82
C GLN A 150 15.50 -1.33 7.20
N GLN A 151 16.00 -0.16 6.78
CA GLN A 151 15.19 0.78 6.03
C GLN A 151 14.89 0.21 4.64
N PHE A 152 13.60 0.11 4.29
CA PHE A 152 13.17 -0.39 2.99
C PHE A 152 12.30 0.60 2.22
N GLY A 153 11.82 1.66 2.87
CA GLY A 153 10.92 2.62 2.25
C GLY A 153 11.19 4.05 2.67
N LEU A 154 11.00 4.97 1.73
CA LEU A 154 10.89 6.39 1.97
C LEU A 154 9.57 6.90 1.40
N LEU A 155 8.83 7.64 2.19
CA LEU A 155 7.58 8.28 1.81
C LEU A 155 7.78 9.78 1.90
N GLU A 156 7.42 10.52 0.86
CA GLU A 156 7.40 11.98 0.89
C GLU A 156 5.99 12.48 0.71
N TYR A 157 5.67 13.55 1.42
CA TYR A 157 4.34 14.10 1.51
C TYR A 157 4.34 15.55 1.04
N ASP A 158 3.26 15.93 0.38
CA ASP A 158 2.95 17.32 0.06
C ASP A 158 1.58 17.64 0.66
N ALA A 159 1.51 18.69 1.48
CA ALA A 159 0.33 19.08 2.24
C ALA A 159 -0.35 17.91 3.01
N GLY A 160 0.45 17.01 3.59
CA GLY A 160 -0.02 15.84 4.35
C GLY A 160 -0.47 14.65 3.49
N GLU A 161 -0.48 14.78 2.17
CA GLU A 161 -0.82 13.71 1.23
C GLU A 161 0.44 13.04 0.69
N LEU A 162 0.43 11.71 0.55
CA LEU A 162 1.55 10.98 -0.05
C LEU A 162 1.79 11.48 -1.47
N ASN A 163 2.97 12.07 -1.73
CA ASN A 163 3.35 12.58 -3.04
C ASN A 163 4.24 11.59 -3.80
N GLN A 164 5.19 10.96 -3.11
CA GLN A 164 6.00 9.89 -3.69
C GLN A 164 6.40 8.83 -2.66
N ALA A 165 6.68 7.63 -3.15
CA ALA A 165 7.23 6.53 -2.37
C ALA A 165 8.45 5.93 -3.06
N LEU A 166 9.51 5.65 -2.32
CA LEU A 166 10.75 5.03 -2.81
C LEU A 166 10.94 3.68 -2.11
N LEU A 167 10.98 2.61 -2.89
CA LEU A 167 11.22 1.25 -2.41
C LEU A 167 12.70 0.90 -2.56
N LEU A 168 13.31 0.46 -1.47
CA LEU A 168 14.74 0.21 -1.35
C LEU A 168 15.04 -1.29 -1.17
N ASN A 169 16.22 -1.72 -1.63
CA ASN A 169 16.76 -3.05 -1.32
C ASN A 169 17.54 -3.06 0.02
N ALA A 170 18.09 -4.22 0.41
CA ALA A 170 18.94 -4.33 1.63
C ALA A 170 20.22 -3.50 1.60
N ALA A 171 20.69 -3.06 0.42
CA ALA A 171 21.85 -2.17 0.31
C ALA A 171 21.46 -0.69 0.44
N GLY A 172 20.18 -0.36 0.66
CA GLY A 172 19.69 1.02 0.71
C GLY A 172 19.63 1.70 -0.66
N GLN A 173 19.65 0.93 -1.75
CA GLN A 173 19.56 1.43 -3.12
C GLN A 173 18.09 1.51 -3.55
N LEU A 174 17.76 2.53 -4.35
CA LEU A 174 16.46 2.72 -4.96
C LEU A 174 16.20 1.67 -6.05
N ILE A 175 15.08 0.97 -5.91
CA ILE A 175 14.60 -0.04 -6.87
C ILE A 175 13.37 0.46 -7.61
N PHE A 176 12.36 0.92 -6.87
CA PHE A 176 11.13 1.47 -7.47
C PHE A 176 10.80 2.84 -6.90
N ARG A 177 10.37 3.76 -7.77
CA ARG A 177 9.77 5.04 -7.38
C ARG A 177 8.31 5.07 -7.80
N PHE A 178 7.43 5.38 -6.86
CA PHE A 178 6.00 5.59 -7.09
C PHE A 178 5.74 7.09 -7.05
N ILE A 179 5.26 7.67 -8.15
CA ILE A 179 5.05 9.12 -8.29
C ILE A 179 3.56 9.40 -8.38
N ARG A 180 3.03 10.21 -7.47
CA ARG A 180 1.61 10.58 -7.50
C ARG A 180 1.33 11.57 -8.62
N HIS A 181 0.31 11.26 -9.39
CA HIS A 181 -0.26 12.15 -10.38
C HIS A 181 -1.77 12.30 -10.15
N GLN A 182 -2.37 13.31 -10.76
CA GLN A 182 -3.81 13.49 -10.80
C GLN A 182 -4.28 13.38 -12.25
N GLN A 183 -5.41 12.71 -12.44
CA GLN A 183 -6.10 12.65 -13.73
C GLN A 183 -7.60 12.89 -13.56
N PRO A 184 -8.25 13.57 -14.52
CA PRO A 184 -9.69 13.66 -14.54
C PRO A 184 -10.29 12.29 -14.89
N VAL A 185 -11.20 11.80 -14.05
CA VAL A 185 -11.98 10.59 -14.31
C VAL A 185 -13.44 10.98 -14.45
N THR A 186 -14.05 10.58 -15.56
CA THR A 186 -15.47 10.85 -15.84
C THR A 186 -16.28 9.59 -15.61
N TYR A 187 -17.29 9.68 -14.75
CA TYR A 187 -18.27 8.64 -14.50
C TYR A 187 -19.56 8.96 -15.25
N ALA A 188 -20.06 7.97 -15.99
CA ALA A 188 -21.39 8.03 -16.58
C ALA A 188 -22.35 7.20 -15.71
N TYR A 189 -23.38 7.84 -15.18
CA TYR A 189 -24.45 7.19 -14.42
C TYR A 189 -25.71 7.15 -15.26
N THR A 190 -26.16 5.95 -15.60
CA THR A 190 -27.50 5.74 -16.17
C THR A 190 -28.49 5.60 -15.02
N MET A 191 -29.44 6.53 -14.91
CA MET A 191 -30.41 6.50 -13.82
C MET A 191 -31.83 6.32 -14.33
N GLY A 192 -32.62 5.55 -13.57
CA GLY A 192 -34.07 5.52 -13.72
C GLY A 192 -34.69 6.88 -13.31
N ARG A 193 -35.82 7.24 -13.94
CA ARG A 193 -36.51 8.54 -13.73
C ARG A 193 -36.92 8.84 -12.28
N THR A 194 -36.98 7.83 -11.41
CA THR A 194 -37.34 7.96 -9.99
C THR A 194 -36.13 8.10 -9.06
N SER A 195 -34.92 8.18 -9.61
CA SER A 195 -33.70 8.42 -8.83
C SER A 195 -33.77 9.75 -8.10
N LYS A 196 -33.31 9.75 -6.84
CA LYS A 196 -33.20 10.95 -5.99
C LYS A 196 -31.78 11.53 -5.93
N LEU A 197 -30.82 10.96 -6.67
CA LEU A 197 -29.45 11.47 -6.72
C LEU A 197 -29.40 12.71 -7.63
N ALA A 198 -28.96 13.85 -7.08
CA ALA A 198 -28.77 15.09 -7.81
C ALA A 198 -27.26 15.39 -7.90
N PHE A 199 -26.73 15.50 -9.13
CA PHE A 199 -25.34 15.87 -9.39
C PHE A 199 -25.25 17.34 -9.80
N THR A 200 -24.19 18.02 -9.39
CA THR A 200 -24.01 19.48 -9.52
C THR A 200 -23.43 19.93 -10.87
N ASN A 201 -22.84 19.04 -11.67
CA ASN A 201 -22.29 19.33 -13.00
C ASN A 201 -22.98 18.42 -14.02
N ILE A 202 -23.71 19.01 -14.98
CA ILE A 202 -24.71 18.28 -15.79
C ILE A 202 -24.44 18.52 -17.28
N LEU A 203 -24.13 17.45 -18.01
CA LEU A 203 -24.45 17.30 -19.43
C LEU A 203 -25.46 16.16 -19.51
N ALA A 204 -26.73 16.50 -19.71
CA ALA A 204 -27.80 15.52 -19.85
C ALA A 204 -27.95 15.19 -21.33
N GLU A 205 -27.50 14.01 -21.74
CA GLU A 205 -27.86 13.43 -23.03
C GLU A 205 -28.97 12.40 -22.80
N VAL A 206 -30.06 12.54 -23.56
CA VAL A 206 -31.20 11.62 -23.52
C VAL A 206 -30.96 10.56 -24.59
N ASP A 207 -30.79 9.32 -24.16
CA ASP A 207 -30.74 8.15 -25.06
C ASP A 207 -32.17 7.78 -25.51
N ASP A 208 -32.30 7.18 -26.70
CA ASP A 208 -33.56 6.82 -27.36
C ASP A 208 -34.47 5.93 -26.48
N ASP A 209 -33.90 5.24 -25.50
CA ASP A 209 -34.58 4.36 -24.53
C ASP A 209 -35.09 5.05 -23.24
N ARG A 210 -35.18 6.40 -23.22
CA ARG A 210 -35.71 7.20 -22.08
C ARG A 210 -34.90 7.11 -20.78
N HIS A 211 -33.64 6.69 -20.86
CA HIS A 211 -32.69 6.79 -19.75
C HIS A 211 -32.07 8.19 -19.69
N VAL A 212 -31.77 8.67 -18.48
CA VAL A 212 -30.99 9.89 -18.29
C VAL A 212 -29.57 9.49 -17.94
N VAL A 213 -28.61 9.91 -18.77
CA VAL A 213 -27.18 9.76 -18.51
C VAL A 213 -26.67 11.00 -17.80
N TYR A 214 -26.08 10.82 -16.63
CA TYR A 214 -25.39 11.87 -15.88
C TYR A 214 -23.90 11.65 -16.00
N GLN A 215 -23.15 12.71 -16.32
CA GLN A 215 -21.68 12.67 -16.31
C GLN A 215 -21.13 13.52 -15.17
N ALA A 216 -20.24 12.95 -14.36
CA ALA A 216 -19.50 13.68 -13.35
C ALA A 216 -18.00 13.44 -13.56
N THR A 217 -17.22 14.52 -13.62
CA THR A 217 -15.76 14.46 -13.69
C THR A 217 -15.17 14.84 -12.33
N GLU A 218 -14.30 13.99 -11.80
CA GLU A 218 -13.53 14.25 -10.58
C GLU A 218 -12.03 14.10 -10.85
N GLN A 219 -11.19 14.80 -10.07
CA GLN A 219 -9.75 14.56 -10.08
C GLN A 219 -9.43 13.35 -9.19
N LYS A 220 -8.80 12.34 -9.78
CA LYS A 220 -8.42 11.12 -9.07
C LYS A 220 -6.91 10.96 -9.09
N ALA A 221 -6.36 10.68 -7.91
CA ALA A 221 -4.94 10.35 -7.80
C ALA A 221 -4.65 8.96 -8.37
N TYR A 222 -3.52 8.83 -9.06
CA TYR A 222 -2.92 7.57 -9.47
C TYR A 222 -1.40 7.63 -9.28
N PHE A 223 -0.72 6.50 -9.40
CA PHE A 223 0.73 6.43 -9.27
C PHE A 223 1.37 5.87 -10.54
N GLU A 224 2.31 6.61 -11.12
CA GLU A 224 3.30 6.10 -12.06
C GLU A 224 4.36 5.33 -11.26
N VAL A 225 4.91 4.24 -11.81
CA VAL A 225 6.00 3.48 -11.19
C VAL A 225 7.21 3.45 -12.12
N VAL A 226 8.39 3.80 -11.59
CA VAL A 226 9.67 3.72 -12.31
C VAL A 226 10.52 2.61 -11.70
N ASP A 227 10.91 1.62 -12.50
CA ASP A 227 11.83 0.55 -12.14
C ASP A 227 13.27 0.96 -12.47
N TYR A 228 14.14 1.06 -11.48
CA TYR A 228 15.54 1.47 -11.65
C TYR A 228 16.48 0.33 -12.03
N GLN A 229 16.01 -0.91 -12.11
CA GLN A 229 16.82 -2.01 -12.66
C GLN A 229 16.99 -1.89 -14.17
N ASN A 230 15.93 -1.48 -14.86
CA ASN A 230 15.88 -1.44 -16.32
C ASN A 230 15.34 -0.11 -16.88
N TYR A 231 15.04 0.87 -16.02
CA TYR A 231 14.42 2.15 -16.36
C TYR A 231 13.05 2.04 -17.05
N GLN A 232 12.36 0.92 -16.84
CA GLN A 232 10.99 0.75 -17.30
C GLN A 232 10.06 1.67 -16.50
N ARG A 233 9.09 2.25 -17.20
CA ARG A 233 8.01 3.03 -16.60
C ARG A 233 6.70 2.27 -16.75
N PHE A 234 5.94 2.26 -15.67
CA PHE A 234 4.58 1.76 -15.61
C PHE A 234 3.65 2.94 -15.39
N ASP A 235 2.70 3.14 -16.28
CA ASP A 235 1.73 4.24 -16.18
C ASP A 235 0.74 4.06 -15.00
N SER A 236 0.78 2.90 -14.33
CA SER A 236 -0.09 2.57 -13.21
C SER A 236 0.58 1.62 -12.22
N VAL A 237 0.14 1.68 -10.96
CA VAL A 237 0.56 0.73 -9.92
C VAL A 237 0.05 -0.69 -10.21
N GLU A 238 -1.07 -0.82 -10.92
CA GLU A 238 -1.63 -2.10 -11.30
C GLU A 238 -0.74 -2.85 -12.31
N ALA A 239 -0.08 -2.14 -13.25
CA ALA A 239 0.88 -2.76 -14.15
C ALA A 239 2.12 -3.28 -13.39
N PHE A 240 2.59 -2.52 -12.38
CA PHE A 240 3.63 -2.97 -11.46
C PHE A 240 3.20 -4.22 -10.67
N TYR A 241 1.97 -4.25 -10.12
CA TYR A 241 1.46 -5.43 -9.41
C TYR A 241 1.39 -6.66 -10.30
N ALA A 242 1.01 -6.52 -11.57
CA ALA A 242 1.02 -7.64 -12.51
C ALA A 242 2.43 -8.19 -12.75
N GLN A 243 3.43 -7.32 -12.92
CA GLN A 243 4.84 -7.74 -13.02
C GLN A 243 5.29 -8.49 -11.77
N LEU A 244 4.93 -7.98 -10.59
CA LEU A 244 5.26 -8.60 -9.31
C LEU A 244 4.59 -9.97 -9.14
N LEU A 245 3.31 -10.08 -9.52
CA LEU A 245 2.58 -11.35 -9.45
C LEU A 245 3.19 -12.42 -10.36
N ASN A 246 3.69 -12.05 -11.55
CA ASN A 246 4.39 -13.00 -12.44
C ASN A 246 5.65 -13.62 -11.81
N GLN A 247 6.21 -13.02 -10.76
CA GLN A 247 7.37 -13.56 -10.05
C GLN A 247 6.99 -14.41 -8.84
N VAL A 248 5.80 -14.21 -8.28
CA VAL A 248 5.41 -14.75 -6.97
C VAL A 248 4.29 -15.79 -7.07
N VAL A 249 3.46 -15.73 -8.10
CA VAL A 249 2.37 -16.67 -8.40
C VAL A 249 2.91 -17.75 -9.32
N SER A 250 2.79 -19.01 -8.89
CA SER A 250 3.04 -20.17 -9.76
C SER A 250 1.81 -20.46 -10.63
N ASP A 251 2.00 -21.09 -11.78
CA ASP A 251 0.94 -21.35 -12.77
C ASP A 251 -0.28 -22.09 -12.19
N ASP A 252 -0.07 -22.96 -11.19
CA ASP A 252 -1.13 -23.76 -10.56
C ASP A 252 -1.76 -23.11 -9.31
N ALA A 253 -1.32 -21.89 -8.92
CA ALA A 253 -1.82 -21.23 -7.73
C ALA A 253 -3.13 -20.47 -7.98
N LEU A 254 -4.04 -20.53 -7.01
CA LEU A 254 -5.26 -19.72 -7.01
C LEU A 254 -4.92 -18.28 -6.61
N LEU A 255 -5.13 -17.31 -7.51
CA LEU A 255 -4.88 -15.90 -7.23
C LEU A 255 -6.14 -15.22 -6.66
N PHE A 256 -6.01 -14.61 -5.49
CA PHE A 256 -7.05 -13.86 -4.81
C PHE A 256 -6.69 -12.37 -4.79
N ILE A 257 -7.58 -11.54 -5.32
CA ILE A 257 -7.41 -10.07 -5.38
C ILE A 257 -8.65 -9.42 -4.76
N ASP A 258 -8.45 -8.27 -4.12
CA ASP A 258 -9.54 -7.46 -3.59
C ASP A 258 -10.51 -7.05 -4.72
N LEU A 259 -11.81 -7.19 -4.49
CA LEU A 259 -12.84 -6.84 -5.47
C LEU A 259 -12.70 -5.40 -6.05
N ASN A 260 -12.18 -4.45 -5.26
CA ASN A 260 -11.99 -3.06 -5.68
C ASN A 260 -10.81 -2.89 -6.64
N ASP A 261 -9.83 -3.80 -6.60
CA ASP A 261 -8.61 -3.74 -7.42
C ASP A 261 -8.74 -4.58 -8.69
N ASN A 262 -9.53 -5.66 -8.65
CA ASN A 262 -9.66 -6.60 -9.77
C ASN A 262 -10.03 -5.94 -11.12
N PRO A 263 -11.00 -5.01 -11.21
CA PRO A 263 -11.33 -4.36 -12.50
C PRO A 263 -10.15 -3.61 -13.12
N LYS A 264 -9.23 -3.08 -12.30
CA LYS A 264 -8.06 -2.34 -12.78
C LYS A 264 -6.86 -3.25 -13.07
N LEU A 265 -6.75 -4.37 -12.35
CA LEU A 265 -5.64 -5.30 -12.47
C LEU A 265 -5.86 -6.39 -13.54
N SER A 266 -7.10 -6.82 -13.75
CA SER A 266 -7.44 -7.88 -14.72
C SER A 266 -6.98 -7.64 -16.17
N PRO A 267 -6.93 -6.40 -16.72
CA PRO A 267 -6.38 -6.17 -18.06
C PRO A 267 -4.91 -6.57 -18.21
N TYR A 268 -4.15 -6.57 -17.11
CA TYR A 268 -2.73 -6.93 -17.09
C TYR A 268 -2.49 -8.43 -16.83
N LEU A 269 -3.54 -9.19 -16.48
CA LEU A 269 -3.48 -10.61 -16.13
C LEU A 269 -4.46 -11.46 -16.97
N PRO A 270 -4.45 -11.38 -18.31
CA PRO A 270 -5.51 -11.94 -19.16
C PRO A 270 -5.61 -13.48 -19.13
N GLN A 271 -4.58 -14.18 -18.67
CA GLN A 271 -4.52 -15.64 -18.62
C GLN A 271 -4.64 -16.21 -17.19
N GLN A 272 -4.73 -15.34 -16.18
CA GLN A 272 -4.78 -15.76 -14.78
C GLN A 272 -6.24 -15.88 -14.32
N LEU A 273 -6.58 -17.01 -13.70
CA LEU A 273 -7.85 -17.13 -13.01
C LEU A 273 -7.79 -16.35 -11.70
N ILE A 274 -8.55 -15.25 -11.63
CA ILE A 274 -8.63 -14.35 -10.47
C ILE A 274 -9.90 -14.63 -9.67
N PHE A 275 -9.74 -14.89 -8.37
CA PHE A 275 -10.81 -14.97 -7.41
C PHE A 275 -10.90 -13.66 -6.63
N ASN A 276 -12.11 -13.18 -6.39
CA ASN A 276 -12.32 -12.00 -5.56
C ASN A 276 -12.37 -12.38 -4.08
N TYR A 277 -11.88 -11.45 -3.25
CA TYR A 277 -12.24 -11.36 -1.84
C TYR A 277 -12.65 -9.93 -1.48
#